data_AF-A0A5Q0GX99-F1
#
_entry.id   AF-A0A5Q0GX99-F1
#
_cell.length_a   1.000
_cell.length_b   1.000
_cell.length_c   1.000
_cell.angle_alpha   90.00
_cell.angle_beta   90.00
_cell.angle_gamma   90.00
#
_symmetry.space_group_name_H-M   'P 1'
#
loop_
_entity.id
_entity.type
_entity.pdbx_description
1 polymer ?
#
loop_
_entity_poly.entity_id
_entity_poly.type
_entity_poly.pdbx_seq_one_letter_code
_entity_poly.pdbx_strand_id
1 'polypeptide(L)'
;MRHGLMNARCAALAALLVGSVACSPATTGPTGSPGAAGAPGVAANALGPPLATPADVAEWVHEQTGECDDPQPRTMDEFAEFVGPLRTRLYAPYVAEWATCRAGPYERLGLVVFHRDRLGDFQRAWQGALSSGEVSDDPDFGFGNGFALSGTLGLEVLGLHQLRCRPPGPQDQVGHTVAAEAPGCAYVQQPGHHH
;
A
#
# COMPACT_ATOMS: atom_id res chain seq x y z
N MET A 1 61.32 35.93 -24.79
CA MET A 1 62.59 35.17 -24.89
C MET A 1 62.29 33.71 -24.57
N ARG A 2 62.89 32.80 -25.34
CA ARG A 2 62.73 31.34 -25.28
C ARG A 2 63.23 30.74 -23.95
N HIS A 3 62.97 29.43 -23.81
CA HIS A 3 63.53 28.42 -22.89
C HIS A 3 62.50 27.95 -21.84
N GLY A 4 62.21 26.66 -21.68
CA GLY A 4 62.83 25.48 -22.27
C GLY A 4 62.05 24.22 -21.92
N LEU A 5 62.17 23.27 -22.84
CA LEU A 5 61.67 21.91 -22.85
C LEU A 5 62.33 21.00 -21.79
N MET A 6 61.68 19.84 -21.61
CA MET A 6 62.27 18.48 -21.48
C MET A 6 62.51 17.85 -20.08
N ASN A 7 61.72 16.79 -19.88
CA ASN A 7 62.15 15.39 -19.71
C ASN A 7 62.37 14.77 -18.33
N ALA A 8 61.68 13.63 -18.20
CA ALA A 8 62.07 12.39 -17.53
C ALA A 8 61.92 12.40 -15.99
N ARG A 9 61.39 11.36 -15.35
CA ARG A 9 61.70 9.95 -15.57
C ARG A 9 60.54 9.06 -15.11
N CYS A 10 60.23 8.03 -15.90
CA CYS A 10 59.66 6.79 -15.39
C CYS A 10 60.70 6.13 -14.49
N ALA A 11 60.34 5.86 -13.24
CA ALA A 11 60.99 4.85 -12.42
C ALA A 11 59.87 3.96 -11.88
N ALA A 12 59.79 2.75 -12.43
CA ALA A 12 58.99 1.68 -11.88
C ALA A 12 59.68 1.16 -10.62
N LEU A 13 58.96 1.11 -9.51
CA LEU A 13 59.32 0.30 -8.34
C LEU A 13 58.04 -0.38 -7.86
N ALA A 14 57.98 -1.68 -8.17
CA ALA A 14 57.04 -2.59 -7.57
C ALA A 14 57.41 -2.81 -6.10
N ALA A 15 56.45 -2.62 -5.20
CA ALA A 15 56.50 -3.17 -3.85
C ALA A 15 55.07 -3.49 -3.41
N LEU A 16 54.77 -4.79 -3.36
CA LEU A 16 53.66 -5.36 -2.63
C LEU A 16 53.82 -5.04 -1.14
N LEU A 17 52.86 -4.36 -0.53
CA LEU A 17 52.62 -4.44 0.91
C LEU A 17 51.12 -4.45 1.20
N VAL A 18 50.71 -5.57 1.79
CA VAL A 18 49.44 -5.84 2.45
C VAL A 18 49.27 -4.87 3.62
N GLY A 19 48.11 -4.24 3.75
CA GLY A 19 47.80 -3.41 4.91
C GLY A 19 46.54 -2.58 4.74
N SER A 20 45.43 -3.06 5.32
CA SER A 20 44.19 -2.31 5.48
C SER A 20 44.44 -1.06 6.33
N VAL A 21 44.25 0.12 5.74
CA VAL A 21 44.08 1.37 6.47
C VAL A 21 42.99 2.19 5.76
N ALA A 22 41.88 2.39 6.46
CA ALA A 22 40.79 3.26 6.04
C ALA A 22 41.25 4.72 6.02
N CYS A 23 40.90 5.47 4.97
CA CYS A 23 40.70 6.93 4.98
C CYS A 23 40.34 7.43 3.57
N SER A 24 39.13 7.99 3.41
CA SER A 24 38.76 9.15 2.56
C SER A 24 37.23 9.18 2.33
N PRO A 25 36.63 10.33 1.99
CA PRO A 25 36.66 11.61 2.70
C PRO A 25 35.22 12.06 3.06
N ALA A 26 35.13 13.02 3.98
CA ALA A 26 33.91 13.78 4.21
C ALA A 26 33.50 14.51 2.92
N THR A 27 32.33 14.14 2.39
CA THR A 27 31.65 14.92 1.36
C THR A 27 30.38 15.47 1.99
N THR A 28 30.33 16.79 2.02
CA THR A 28 29.23 17.66 2.42
C THR A 28 27.91 17.35 1.71
N GLY A 29 26.81 17.29 2.49
CA GLY A 29 25.44 17.52 2.02
C GLY A 29 24.45 16.42 2.41
N PRO A 30 23.44 16.69 3.27
CA PRO A 30 22.33 15.77 3.44
C PRO A 30 21.44 15.86 2.20
N THR A 31 21.63 14.91 1.29
CA THR A 31 20.63 14.51 0.31
C THR A 31 19.36 14.06 1.04
N GLY A 32 18.28 14.84 0.89
CA GLY A 32 16.94 14.33 1.11
C GLY A 32 16.69 13.21 0.10
N SER A 33 16.56 11.98 0.58
CA SER A 33 16.11 10.84 -0.21
C SER A 33 14.59 10.90 -0.36
N PRO A 34 14.04 11.03 -1.58
CA PRO A 34 12.64 10.71 -1.79
C PRO A 34 12.52 9.20 -1.98
N GLY A 35 11.69 8.57 -1.14
CA GLY A 35 11.04 7.29 -1.44
C GLY A 35 11.95 6.07 -1.43
N ALA A 36 12.21 5.53 -0.24
CA ALA A 36 12.40 4.08 -0.15
C ALA A 36 11.06 3.44 -0.54
N ALA A 37 10.99 2.89 -1.75
CA ALA A 37 9.95 1.93 -2.11
C ALA A 37 10.08 0.77 -1.12
N GLY A 38 9.19 0.75 -0.11
CA GLY A 38 9.14 -0.32 0.87
C GLY A 38 8.91 -1.65 0.16
N ALA A 39 9.54 -2.72 0.64
CA ALA A 39 9.29 -4.06 0.13
C ALA A 39 7.77 -4.36 0.17
N PRO A 40 7.25 -5.12 -0.81
CA PRO A 40 5.81 -5.39 -0.90
C PRO A 40 5.27 -5.96 0.42
N GLY A 41 4.21 -5.33 0.94
CA GLY A 41 3.52 -5.74 2.16
C GLY A 41 4.15 -5.30 3.49
N VAL A 42 5.30 -4.62 3.51
CA VAL A 42 5.88 -4.10 4.77
C VAL A 42 5.01 -3.01 5.38
N ALA A 43 4.38 -2.18 4.54
CA ALA A 43 3.57 -1.06 4.98
C ALA A 43 2.19 -1.54 5.50
N ALA A 44 1.51 -2.42 4.75
CA ALA A 44 0.25 -3.04 5.18
C ALA A 44 0.35 -3.88 6.46
N ASN A 45 1.56 -4.33 6.87
CA ASN A 45 1.73 -5.05 8.14
C ASN A 45 1.39 -4.20 9.37
N ALA A 46 1.42 -2.87 9.26
CA ALA A 46 0.99 -1.99 10.33
C ALA A 46 -0.53 -1.90 10.47
N LEU A 47 -1.30 -2.54 9.58
CA LEU A 47 -2.77 -2.58 9.63
C LEU A 47 -3.34 -3.75 10.46
N GLY A 48 -2.48 -4.53 11.13
CA GLY A 48 -2.87 -5.68 11.96
C GLY A 48 -2.40 -7.02 11.40
N PRO A 49 -2.92 -8.15 11.93
CA PRO A 49 -2.53 -9.48 11.47
C PRO A 49 -2.96 -9.70 10.01
N PRO A 50 -2.14 -10.39 9.19
CA PRO A 50 -2.51 -10.68 7.82
C PRO A 50 -3.61 -11.73 7.76
N LEU A 51 -4.67 -11.45 7.00
CA LEU A 51 -5.73 -12.43 6.69
C LEU A 51 -5.61 -12.82 5.22
N ALA A 52 -5.66 -14.12 4.94
CA ALA A 52 -5.27 -14.66 3.64
C ALA A 52 -6.43 -15.32 2.87
N THR A 53 -7.56 -15.58 3.53
CA THR A 53 -8.75 -16.14 2.89
C THR A 53 -10.00 -15.37 3.31
N PRO A 54 -11.07 -15.39 2.49
CA PRO A 54 -12.34 -14.78 2.90
C PRO A 54 -12.97 -15.42 4.15
N ALA A 55 -12.65 -16.69 4.44
CA ALA A 55 -13.08 -17.36 5.66
C ALA A 55 -12.41 -16.75 6.90
N ASP A 56 -11.09 -16.50 6.85
CA ASP A 56 -10.36 -15.84 7.95
C ASP A 56 -10.92 -14.41 8.19
N VAL A 57 -11.24 -13.70 7.10
CA VAL A 57 -11.84 -12.36 7.18
C VAL A 57 -13.23 -12.43 7.82
N ALA A 58 -14.04 -13.43 7.45
CA ALA A 58 -15.38 -13.60 8.01
C ALA A 58 -15.33 -13.96 9.50
N GLU A 59 -14.44 -14.86 9.90
CA GLU A 59 -14.21 -15.22 11.31
C GLU A 59 -13.79 -13.99 12.11
N TRP A 60 -12.85 -13.19 11.58
CA TRP A 60 -12.46 -11.94 12.23
C TRP A 60 -13.64 -10.96 12.35
N VAL A 61 -14.45 -10.76 11.30
CA VAL A 61 -15.66 -9.93 11.38
C VAL A 61 -16.63 -10.47 12.43
N HIS A 62 -16.81 -11.78 12.51
CA HIS A 62 -17.65 -12.43 13.51
C HIS A 62 -17.15 -12.19 14.93
N GLU A 63 -15.85 -12.34 15.18
CA GLU A 63 -15.27 -12.06 16.50
C GLU A 63 -15.49 -10.61 16.94
N GLN A 64 -15.47 -9.66 16.00
CA GLN A 64 -15.68 -8.24 16.29
C GLN A 64 -17.16 -7.85 16.43
N THR A 65 -18.08 -8.52 15.74
CA THR A 65 -19.47 -8.04 15.57
C THR A 65 -20.55 -9.04 15.96
N GLY A 66 -20.21 -10.34 16.03
CA GLY A 66 -21.16 -11.44 16.15
C GLY A 66 -21.94 -11.74 14.86
N GLU A 67 -21.49 -11.23 13.70
CA GLU A 67 -22.15 -11.43 12.40
C GLU A 67 -21.20 -12.12 11.39
N CYS A 68 -21.62 -12.30 10.12
CA CYS A 68 -20.77 -12.87 9.06
C CYS A 68 -20.43 -14.37 9.16
N ASP A 69 -21.24 -15.17 9.85
CA ASP A 69 -20.98 -16.60 10.19
C ASP A 69 -20.90 -17.56 8.99
N ASP A 70 -21.39 -17.15 7.82
CA ASP A 70 -21.52 -17.99 6.63
C ASP A 70 -21.02 -17.24 5.37
N PRO A 71 -19.69 -17.09 5.21
CA PRO A 71 -19.12 -16.48 4.02
C PRO A 71 -19.36 -17.37 2.80
N GLN A 72 -19.93 -16.79 1.76
CA GLN A 72 -20.24 -17.43 0.50
C GLN A 72 -19.20 -17.01 -0.54
N PRO A 73 -18.28 -17.89 -0.99
CA PRO A 73 -17.38 -17.61 -2.10
C PRO A 73 -18.15 -17.24 -3.35
N ARG A 74 -17.58 -16.35 -4.18
CA ARG A 74 -18.24 -15.81 -5.36
C ARG A 74 -17.31 -15.78 -6.57
N THR A 75 -17.90 -15.68 -7.74
CA THR A 75 -17.17 -15.58 -9.02
C THR A 75 -16.71 -14.16 -9.30
N MET A 76 -15.70 -13.98 -10.16
CA MET A 76 -15.28 -12.64 -10.58
C MET A 76 -16.32 -11.91 -11.43
N ASP A 77 -17.23 -12.63 -12.10
CA ASP A 77 -18.36 -12.03 -12.80
C ASP A 77 -19.35 -11.42 -11.79
N GLU A 78 -19.68 -12.13 -10.71
CA GLU A 78 -20.46 -11.58 -9.59
C GLU A 78 -19.73 -10.41 -8.91
N PHE A 79 -18.39 -10.41 -8.88
CA PHE A 79 -17.63 -9.28 -8.35
C PHE A 79 -17.83 -8.06 -9.24
N ALA A 80 -17.86 -8.27 -10.56
CA ALA A 80 -18.05 -7.20 -11.52
C ALA A 80 -19.43 -6.55 -11.40
N GLU A 81 -20.46 -7.37 -11.21
CA GLU A 81 -21.82 -6.91 -10.90
C GLU A 81 -21.87 -6.15 -9.57
N PHE A 82 -21.08 -6.59 -8.59
CA PHE A 82 -21.07 -6.03 -7.24
C PHE A 82 -20.38 -4.65 -7.16
N VAL A 83 -19.17 -4.50 -7.72
CA VAL A 83 -18.44 -3.21 -7.67
C VAL A 83 -18.73 -2.29 -8.86
N GLY A 84 -19.35 -2.83 -9.90
CA GLY A 84 -19.59 -2.13 -11.17
C GLY A 84 -18.37 -2.14 -12.11
N PRO A 85 -18.60 -2.07 -13.44
CA PRO A 85 -17.62 -2.43 -14.46
C PRO A 85 -16.33 -1.59 -14.41
N LEU A 86 -16.45 -0.30 -14.09
CA LEU A 86 -15.30 0.59 -13.97
C LEU A 86 -14.35 0.12 -12.86
N ARG A 87 -14.90 -0.08 -11.66
CA ARG A 87 -14.12 -0.48 -10.47
C ARG A 87 -13.62 -1.91 -10.58
N THR A 88 -14.35 -2.79 -11.25
CA THR A 88 -13.86 -4.15 -11.54
C THR A 88 -12.53 -4.11 -12.25
N ARG A 89 -12.36 -3.25 -13.26
CA ARG A 89 -11.09 -3.14 -13.99
C ARG A 89 -9.92 -2.72 -13.10
N LEU A 90 -10.19 -1.93 -12.06
CA LEU A 90 -9.18 -1.42 -11.14
C LEU A 90 -8.89 -2.39 -9.98
N TYR A 91 -9.89 -3.12 -9.48
CA TYR A 91 -9.72 -4.06 -8.39
C TYR A 91 -9.35 -5.47 -8.85
N ALA A 92 -10.10 -6.03 -9.80
CA ALA A 92 -10.05 -7.44 -10.16
C ALA A 92 -8.64 -7.98 -10.48
N PRO A 93 -7.73 -7.23 -11.13
CA PRO A 93 -6.38 -7.72 -11.39
C PRO A 93 -5.58 -8.04 -10.11
N TYR A 94 -5.99 -7.50 -8.96
CA TYR A 94 -5.28 -7.57 -7.69
C TYR A 94 -6.01 -8.39 -6.62
N VAL A 95 -7.26 -8.79 -6.88
CA VAL A 95 -8.05 -9.67 -6.01
C VAL A 95 -7.57 -11.10 -6.17
N ALA A 96 -7.24 -11.74 -5.06
CA ALA A 96 -6.88 -13.16 -5.01
C ALA A 96 -8.14 -14.02 -4.83
N GLU A 97 -8.95 -13.66 -3.84
CA GLU A 97 -10.19 -14.34 -3.50
C GLU A 97 -11.21 -13.32 -3.05
N TRP A 98 -12.50 -13.62 -3.26
CA TRP A 98 -13.55 -12.83 -2.65
C TRP A 98 -14.76 -13.69 -2.30
N ALA A 99 -15.48 -13.22 -1.29
CA ALA A 99 -16.71 -13.81 -0.83
C ALA A 99 -17.68 -12.71 -0.41
N THR A 100 -18.89 -13.12 -0.05
CA THR A 100 -19.87 -12.24 0.60
C THR A 100 -20.43 -12.91 1.83
N CYS A 101 -20.72 -12.16 2.87
CA CYS A 101 -21.52 -12.62 4.00
C CYS A 101 -22.62 -11.59 4.32
N ARG A 102 -23.49 -11.95 5.25
CA ARG A 102 -24.48 -11.03 5.83
C ARG A 102 -23.93 -10.43 7.11
N ALA A 103 -23.93 -9.11 7.20
CA ALA A 103 -23.56 -8.35 8.38
C ALA A 103 -24.37 -7.05 8.38
N GLY A 104 -25.24 -6.84 9.37
CA GLY A 104 -26.12 -5.70 9.44
C GLY A 104 -25.36 -4.36 9.40
N PRO A 105 -25.88 -3.32 8.72
CA PRO A 105 -27.12 -3.25 7.95
C PRO A 105 -26.98 -3.71 6.48
N TYR A 106 -25.88 -4.38 6.12
CA TYR A 106 -25.60 -4.79 4.75
C TYR A 106 -26.26 -6.14 4.44
N GLU A 107 -27.11 -6.16 3.41
CA GLU A 107 -27.61 -7.41 2.85
C GLU A 107 -26.48 -8.28 2.28
N ARG A 108 -25.41 -7.64 1.81
CA ARG A 108 -24.18 -8.27 1.31
C ARG A 108 -22.96 -7.43 1.65
N LEU A 109 -22.18 -7.90 2.61
CA LEU A 109 -20.83 -7.39 2.87
C LEU A 109 -19.84 -8.15 1.98
N GLY A 110 -19.07 -7.44 1.15
CA GLY A 110 -18.01 -8.02 0.34
C GLY A 110 -16.74 -8.20 1.16
N LEU A 111 -16.19 -9.41 1.16
CA LEU A 111 -14.94 -9.80 1.80
C LEU A 111 -13.90 -10.00 0.69
N VAL A 112 -12.98 -9.07 0.52
CA VAL A 112 -12.05 -9.07 -0.62
C VAL A 112 -10.64 -9.29 -0.11
N VAL A 113 -9.99 -10.36 -0.57
CA VAL A 113 -8.60 -10.65 -0.27
C VAL A 113 -7.74 -10.29 -1.47
N PHE A 114 -6.65 -9.58 -1.23
CA PHE A 114 -5.73 -9.14 -2.27
C PHE A 114 -4.51 -10.04 -2.37
N HIS A 115 -3.93 -10.10 -3.57
CA HIS A 115 -2.54 -10.54 -3.74
C HIS A 115 -1.62 -9.54 -3.04
N ARG A 116 -1.06 -9.93 -1.88
CA ARG A 116 -0.26 -9.05 -1.01
C ARG A 116 0.98 -8.50 -1.73
N ASP A 117 1.59 -9.31 -2.58
CA ASP A 117 2.73 -8.93 -3.42
C ASP A 117 2.37 -7.88 -4.49
N ARG A 118 1.08 -7.73 -4.81
CA ARG A 118 0.57 -6.80 -5.83
C ARG A 118 -0.15 -5.57 -5.26
N LEU A 119 -0.18 -5.39 -3.94
CA LEU A 119 -0.82 -4.22 -3.31
C LEU A 119 -0.22 -2.89 -3.76
N GLY A 120 1.10 -2.84 -3.94
CA GLY A 120 1.76 -1.64 -4.48
C GLY A 120 1.36 -1.34 -5.92
N ASP A 121 1.11 -2.36 -6.74
CA ASP A 121 0.64 -2.18 -8.12
C ASP A 121 -0.82 -1.69 -8.15
N PHE A 122 -1.68 -2.25 -7.28
CA PHE A 122 -3.06 -1.78 -7.11
C PHE A 122 -3.10 -0.28 -6.78
N GLN A 123 -2.31 0.17 -5.81
CA GLN A 123 -2.28 1.57 -5.39
C GLN A 123 -1.76 2.49 -6.49
N ARG A 124 -0.71 2.08 -7.22
CA ARG A 124 -0.22 2.82 -8.39
C ARG A 124 -1.26 2.90 -9.51
N ALA A 125 -1.96 1.81 -9.78
CA ALA A 125 -3.03 1.78 -10.78
C ALA A 125 -4.17 2.73 -10.39
N TRP A 126 -4.54 2.77 -9.12
CA TRP A 126 -5.56 3.70 -8.64
C TRP A 126 -5.11 5.17 -8.73
N GLN A 127 -3.85 5.48 -8.40
CA GLN A 127 -3.26 6.80 -8.63
C GLN A 127 -3.29 7.19 -10.12
N GLY A 128 -2.99 6.24 -11.01
CA GLY A 128 -3.11 6.42 -12.45
C GLY A 128 -4.54 6.75 -12.89
N ALA A 129 -5.52 6.02 -12.36
CA ALA A 129 -6.94 6.25 -12.65
C ALA A 129 -7.44 7.60 -12.13
N LEU A 130 -6.99 8.02 -10.94
CA LEU A 130 -7.27 9.36 -10.39
C LEU A 130 -6.67 10.47 -11.25
N SER A 131 -5.38 10.35 -11.61
CA SER A 131 -4.67 11.38 -12.37
C SER A 131 -5.20 11.55 -13.81
N SER A 132 -5.72 10.48 -14.40
CA SER A 132 -6.35 10.49 -15.72
C SER A 132 -7.81 10.90 -15.73
N GLY A 133 -8.44 11.03 -14.54
CA GLY A 133 -9.87 11.32 -14.41
C GLY A 133 -10.79 10.13 -14.72
N GLU A 134 -10.24 8.90 -14.82
CA GLU A 134 -11.04 7.68 -14.94
C GLU A 134 -11.90 7.44 -13.67
N VAL A 135 -11.38 7.83 -12.51
CA VAL A 135 -12.12 7.90 -11.24
C VAL A 135 -11.92 9.25 -10.57
N SER A 136 -12.92 9.72 -9.82
CA SER A 136 -12.87 10.99 -9.08
C SER A 136 -12.35 10.85 -7.65
N ASP A 137 -12.42 9.64 -7.09
CA ASP A 137 -12.24 9.40 -5.66
C ASP A 137 -11.39 8.17 -5.35
N ASP A 138 -10.95 8.13 -4.10
CA ASP A 138 -10.18 7.04 -3.54
C ASP A 138 -11.01 5.73 -3.48
N PRO A 139 -10.36 4.56 -3.32
CA PRO A 139 -11.06 3.29 -3.12
C PRO A 139 -12.04 3.37 -1.96
N ASP A 140 -13.27 2.90 -2.14
CA ASP A 140 -14.35 3.03 -1.15
C ASP A 140 -14.52 1.80 -0.26
N PHE A 141 -13.44 1.04 -0.07
CA PHE A 141 -13.38 -0.09 0.84
C PHE A 141 -12.67 0.28 2.14
N GLY A 142 -12.99 -0.43 3.22
CA GLY A 142 -12.18 -0.43 4.44
C GLY A 142 -11.09 -1.48 4.34
N PHE A 143 -9.82 -1.07 4.46
CA PHE A 143 -8.65 -1.92 4.29
C PHE A 143 -8.07 -2.38 5.62
N GLY A 144 -7.75 -3.67 5.67
CA GLY A 144 -6.90 -4.29 6.67
C GLY A 144 -5.62 -4.86 6.04
N ASN A 145 -4.88 -5.69 6.79
CA ASN A 145 -3.65 -6.28 6.27
C ASN A 145 -3.95 -7.41 5.27
N GLY A 146 -3.91 -7.09 3.98
CA GLY A 146 -4.10 -8.05 2.88
C GLY A 146 -5.56 -8.28 2.44
N PHE A 147 -6.51 -7.60 3.07
CA PHE A 147 -7.93 -7.70 2.73
C PHE A 147 -8.62 -6.33 2.78
N ALA A 148 -9.84 -6.27 2.27
CA ALA A 148 -10.73 -5.13 2.44
C ALA A 148 -12.20 -5.54 2.49
N LEU A 149 -13.02 -4.68 3.11
CA LEU A 149 -14.45 -4.81 3.23
C LEU A 149 -15.17 -3.74 2.41
N SER A 150 -16.21 -4.14 1.68
CA SER A 150 -16.93 -3.26 0.74
C SER A 150 -17.91 -2.25 1.37
N GLY A 151 -17.98 -2.17 2.70
CA GLY A 151 -18.95 -1.36 3.42
C GLY A 151 -18.27 -0.40 4.41
N THR A 152 -18.94 0.71 4.70
CA THR A 152 -18.50 1.67 5.72
C THR A 152 -18.51 1.07 7.14
N LEU A 153 -19.21 -0.06 7.39
CA LEU A 153 -19.09 -0.83 8.64
C LEU A 153 -17.62 -1.08 9.01
N GLY A 154 -16.78 -1.29 7.98
CA GLY A 154 -15.37 -1.60 8.14
C GLY A 154 -14.58 -0.48 8.82
N LEU A 155 -14.90 0.77 8.54
CA LEU A 155 -14.00 1.88 8.85
C LEU A 155 -14.04 2.32 10.31
N GLU A 156 -15.22 2.39 10.91
CA GLU A 156 -15.38 2.92 12.27
C GLU A 156 -15.53 1.80 13.30
N VAL A 157 -16.42 0.83 13.04
CA VAL A 157 -16.72 -0.25 14.00
C VAL A 157 -15.57 -1.26 14.05
N LEU A 158 -14.98 -1.56 12.89
CA LEU A 158 -13.93 -2.57 12.76
C LEU A 158 -12.51 -1.99 12.71
N GLY A 159 -12.38 -0.66 12.85
CA GLY A 159 -11.09 0.02 12.86
C GLY A 159 -10.28 -0.09 11.55
N LEU A 160 -10.92 -0.40 10.43
CA LEU A 160 -10.24 -0.47 9.13
C LEU A 160 -9.87 0.93 8.62
N HIS A 161 -8.95 0.95 7.66
CA HIS A 161 -8.41 2.19 7.12
C HIS A 161 -8.97 2.48 5.73
N GLN A 162 -9.19 3.75 5.41
CA GLN A 162 -9.40 4.17 4.04
C GLN A 162 -8.06 4.24 3.33
N LEU A 163 -7.95 3.68 2.13
CA LEU A 163 -6.80 3.96 1.28
C LEU A 163 -6.99 5.34 0.64
N ARG A 164 -6.04 6.25 0.82
CA ARG A 164 -6.02 7.58 0.23
C ARG A 164 -4.82 7.70 -0.69
N CYS A 165 -5.05 8.03 -1.95
CA CYS A 165 -4.00 8.19 -2.95
C CYS A 165 -3.95 9.59 -3.55
N ARG A 166 -4.66 10.53 -2.92
CA ARG A 166 -4.63 11.97 -3.18
C ARG A 166 -4.00 12.72 -2.01
N PRO A 167 -3.38 13.89 -2.24
CA PRO A 167 -3.03 14.80 -1.16
C PRO A 167 -4.27 15.16 -0.34
N PRO A 168 -4.18 15.23 1.00
CA PRO A 168 -5.32 15.63 1.82
C PRO A 168 -5.74 17.07 1.49
N GLY A 169 -7.04 17.27 1.29
CA GLY A 169 -7.65 18.57 1.11
C GLY A 169 -7.73 19.36 2.42
N PRO A 170 -8.03 20.68 2.36
CA PRO A 170 -8.11 21.53 3.55
C PRO A 170 -9.18 21.12 4.59
N GLN A 171 -10.16 20.31 4.17
CA GLN A 171 -11.28 19.84 4.99
C GLN A 171 -11.10 18.38 5.43
N ASP A 172 -10.03 17.71 5.01
CA ASP A 172 -9.82 16.30 5.31
C ASP A 172 -9.34 16.18 6.75
N GLN A 173 -10.17 15.58 7.61
CA GLN A 173 -9.74 15.17 8.94
C GLN A 173 -8.90 13.90 8.79
N VAL A 174 -7.59 14.07 8.92
CA VAL A 174 -6.64 12.97 8.85
C VAL A 174 -6.45 12.42 10.27
N GLY A 175 -7.03 11.25 10.53
CA GLY A 175 -6.79 10.52 11.78
C GLY A 175 -5.47 9.76 11.75
N HIS A 176 -5.40 8.60 12.39
CA HIS A 176 -4.20 7.78 12.37
C HIS A 176 -3.84 7.39 10.93
N THR A 177 -2.59 7.67 10.53
CA THR A 177 -2.12 7.49 9.16
C THR A 177 -0.93 6.54 9.12
N VAL A 178 -1.03 5.54 8.25
CA VAL A 178 0.02 4.58 7.95
C VAL A 178 0.41 4.76 6.49
N ALA A 179 1.71 4.76 6.19
CA ALA A 179 2.15 4.78 4.80
C ALA A 179 1.63 3.55 4.05
N ALA A 180 1.26 3.70 2.77
CA ALA A 180 0.96 2.57 1.91
C ALA A 180 2.20 2.14 1.11
N GLU A 181 2.09 1.07 0.32
CA GLU A 181 3.17 0.53 -0.52
C GLU A 181 3.58 1.49 -1.64
N ALA A 182 2.64 2.21 -2.24
CA ALA A 182 2.89 3.18 -3.29
C ALA A 182 3.19 4.57 -2.71
N PRO A 183 4.26 5.26 -3.16
CA PRO A 183 4.55 6.63 -2.75
C PRO A 183 3.36 7.56 -2.99
N GLY A 184 3.01 8.36 -1.98
CA GLY A 184 1.88 9.28 -2.05
C GLY A 184 0.51 8.65 -1.78
N CYS A 185 0.45 7.34 -1.51
CA CYS A 185 -0.72 6.71 -0.91
C CYS A 185 -0.51 6.49 0.59
N ALA A 186 -1.60 6.53 1.36
CA ALA A 186 -1.62 6.25 2.77
C ALA A 186 -2.93 5.57 3.19
N TYR A 187 -2.85 4.73 4.21
CA TYR A 187 -4.00 4.19 4.92
C TYR A 187 -4.37 5.14 6.05
N VAL A 188 -5.59 5.66 6.03
CA VAL A 188 -6.08 6.65 6.99
C VAL A 188 -7.26 6.07 7.75
N GLN A 189 -7.14 5.98 9.06
CA GLN A 189 -8.26 5.69 9.94
C GLN A 189 -8.96 7.01 10.26
N GLN A 190 -10.27 7.10 10.05
CA GLN A 190 -11.02 8.28 10.48
C GLN A 190 -11.16 8.25 12.01
N PRO A 191 -11.04 9.40 12.69
CA PRO A 191 -11.34 9.46 14.11
C PRO A 191 -12.82 9.13 14.31
N GLY A 192 -13.12 8.07 15.05
CA GLY A 192 -14.51 7.62 15.26
C GLY A 192 -15.38 8.73 15.83
N HIS A 193 -16.55 8.95 15.23
CA HIS A 193 -17.58 9.81 15.82
C HIS A 193 -18.24 9.07 16.97
N HIS A 194 -17.73 9.23 18.19
CA HIS A 194 -18.49 8.89 19.38
C HIS A 194 -19.71 9.82 19.44
N HIS A 195 -20.88 9.30 19.05
CA HIS A 195 -22.17 9.88 19.38
C HIS A 195 -22.67 9.35 20.72
#